data_AF-A0A925KEY6-F1
#
_entry.id   AF-A0A925KEY6-F1
#
_cell.length_a   1.000
_cell.length_b   1.000
_cell.length_c   1.000
_cell.angle_alpha   90.00
_cell.angle_beta   90.00
_cell.angle_gamma   90.00
#
_symmetry.space_group_name_H-M   'P 1'
#
loop_
_entity.id
_entity.type
_entity.pdbx_description
1 polymer ?
#
loop_
_entity_poly.entity_id
_entity_poly.type
_entity_poly.pdbx_seq_one_letter_code
_entity_poly.pdbx_strand_id
1 'polypeptide(L)'
;MVSRQAWRNGFCTALFVGALSSQALAADLGFVVTPSPAVQGSTVAVDVLLTGITDLYGYQFSLTFNPAVVQLTSVTQGAFLLTGGATFFDDGTTTVPGTVSLVFGALVGPVPGVSGSGILTRFNFNAITVGNSALNFSDVLLLDSNLGDLPVTLQNSALAVVVPEPTSMLLFGLGLAGVTAMRRRSTR
;
A
#
# COMPACT_ATOMS: atom_id res chain seq x y z
N MET A 1 5.95 72.00 -45.23
CA MET A 1 5.10 72.55 -44.15
C MET A 1 4.65 71.39 -43.28
N VAL A 2 4.95 71.51 -41.99
CA VAL A 2 4.83 70.48 -40.96
C VAL A 2 3.38 70.37 -40.50
N SER A 3 2.85 69.17 -40.32
CA SER A 3 1.85 68.92 -39.28
C SER A 3 2.06 67.53 -38.68
N ARG A 4 2.61 67.54 -37.47
CA ARG A 4 2.82 66.41 -36.57
C ARG A 4 1.49 66.03 -35.88
N GLN A 5 1.54 64.85 -35.25
CA GLN A 5 0.66 64.32 -34.20
C GLN A 5 -0.62 63.61 -34.63
N ALA A 6 -0.57 62.28 -34.58
CA ALA A 6 -1.38 61.55 -33.62
C ALA A 6 -0.68 60.23 -33.25
N TRP A 7 0.01 60.28 -32.13
CA TRP A 7 0.50 59.12 -31.39
C TRP A 7 -0.72 58.42 -30.79
N ARG A 8 -0.95 57.14 -31.11
CA ARG A 8 -1.73 56.26 -30.23
C ARG A 8 -1.29 54.81 -30.39
N ASN A 9 -0.59 54.38 -29.35
CA ASN A 9 -0.07 53.06 -29.06
C ASN A 9 -1.18 52.00 -29.16
N GLY A 10 -0.89 50.92 -29.88
CA GLY A 10 -1.63 49.66 -29.81
C GLY A 10 -0.66 48.55 -29.44
N PHE A 11 -0.38 48.40 -28.15
CA PHE A 11 0.26 47.20 -27.61
C PHE A 11 -0.69 46.01 -27.85
N CYS A 12 -0.40 45.17 -28.84
CA CYS A 12 -1.02 43.85 -28.94
C CYS A 12 -0.40 42.93 -27.89
N THR A 13 -0.89 43.02 -26.65
CA THR A 13 -0.63 42.01 -25.62
C THR A 13 -1.33 40.72 -26.05
N ALA A 14 -0.58 39.78 -26.61
CA ALA A 14 -1.03 38.41 -26.78
C ALA A 14 -1.30 37.83 -25.39
N LEU A 15 -2.58 37.62 -25.08
CA LEU A 15 -3.06 36.95 -23.89
C LEU A 15 -2.59 35.48 -23.97
N PHE A 16 -1.47 35.16 -23.34
CA PHE A 16 -1.13 33.78 -23.04
C PHE A 16 -2.16 33.25 -22.04
N VAL A 17 -3.20 32.58 -22.54
CA VAL A 17 -4.04 31.71 -21.71
C VAL A 17 -3.16 30.53 -21.35
N GLY A 18 -2.45 30.65 -20.23
CA GLY A 18 -1.81 29.52 -19.59
C GLY A 18 -2.92 28.53 -19.23
N ALA A 19 -3.02 27.45 -19.99
CA ALA A 19 -3.82 26.30 -19.60
C ALA A 19 -3.22 25.76 -18.30
N LEU A 20 -3.77 26.19 -17.16
CA LEU A 20 -3.57 25.51 -15.90
C LEU A 20 -4.29 24.17 -16.06
N SER A 21 -3.58 23.16 -16.58
CA SER A 21 -4.04 21.79 -16.48
C SER A 21 -4.10 21.46 -14.99
N SER A 22 -5.30 21.42 -14.42
CA SER A 22 -5.52 20.87 -13.10
C SER A 22 -5.17 19.40 -13.17
N GLN A 23 -3.95 19.05 -12.77
CA GLN A 23 -3.59 17.66 -12.59
C GLN A 23 -4.51 17.15 -11.47
N ALA A 24 -5.42 16.24 -11.80
CA ALA A 24 -6.19 15.53 -10.79
C ALA A 24 -5.18 14.84 -9.87
N LEU A 25 -5.24 15.14 -8.57
CA LEU A 25 -4.45 14.43 -7.57
C LEU A 25 -4.99 13.00 -7.52
N ALA A 26 -4.27 12.08 -8.15
CA ALA A 26 -4.55 10.66 -8.04
C ALA A 26 -4.22 10.22 -6.60
N ALA A 27 -5.10 9.43 -6.00
CA ALA A 27 -4.81 8.80 -4.73
C ALA A 27 -3.70 7.76 -4.88
N ASP A 28 -3.03 7.41 -3.79
CA ASP A 28 -2.04 6.32 -3.79
C ASP A 28 -2.64 5.06 -3.14
N LEU A 29 -2.46 3.92 -3.79
CA LEU A 29 -2.79 2.61 -3.25
C LEU A 29 -1.54 1.76 -3.13
N GLY A 30 -1.21 1.33 -1.92
CA GLY A 30 0.02 0.61 -1.64
C GLY A 30 -0.16 -0.49 -0.59
N PHE A 31 0.94 -1.19 -0.32
CA PHE A 31 1.00 -2.22 0.70
C PHE A 31 1.85 -1.80 1.89
N VAL A 32 1.35 -2.07 3.10
CA VAL A 32 2.10 -1.95 4.35
C VAL A 32 2.26 -3.34 4.94
N VAL A 33 3.51 -3.80 5.05
CA VAL A 33 3.84 -5.14 5.55
C VAL A 33 4.28 -5.05 7.00
N THR A 34 3.66 -5.85 7.88
CA THR A 34 3.97 -5.87 9.31
C THR A 34 4.01 -7.30 9.87
N PRO A 35 5.12 -7.76 10.45
CA PRO A 35 6.45 -7.15 10.47
C PRO A 35 7.16 -7.21 9.09
N SER A 36 8.12 -6.31 8.87
CA SER A 36 8.99 -6.29 7.67
C SER A 36 10.46 -6.05 8.08
N PRO A 37 11.39 -6.99 7.85
CA PRO A 37 11.16 -8.30 7.25
C PRO A 37 10.39 -9.23 8.19
N ALA A 38 9.67 -10.18 7.59
CA ALA A 38 9.01 -11.27 8.29
C ALA A 38 10.00 -12.35 8.68
N VAL A 39 9.72 -13.07 9.77
CA VAL A 39 10.56 -14.18 10.22
C VAL A 39 9.93 -15.50 9.74
N GLN A 40 10.75 -16.42 9.23
CA GLN A 40 10.27 -17.75 8.84
C GLN A 40 9.53 -18.42 10.00
N GLY A 41 8.33 -18.96 9.73
CA GLY A 41 7.45 -19.56 10.71
C GLY A 41 6.54 -18.57 11.45
N SER A 42 6.67 -17.26 11.22
CA SER A 42 5.77 -16.26 11.81
C SER A 42 4.55 -15.98 10.93
N THR A 43 3.55 -15.34 11.53
CA THR A 43 2.46 -14.68 10.80
C THR A 43 2.88 -13.26 10.41
N VAL A 44 2.31 -12.76 9.31
CA VAL A 44 2.56 -11.43 8.76
C VAL A 44 1.25 -10.85 8.24
N ALA A 45 0.97 -9.59 8.57
CA ALA A 45 -0.14 -8.84 8.01
C ALA A 45 0.36 -7.95 6.88
N VAL A 46 -0.39 -7.95 5.77
CA VAL A 46 -0.20 -7.07 4.62
C VAL A 46 -1.46 -6.24 4.48
N ASP A 47 -1.36 -4.96 4.81
CA ASP A 47 -2.45 -4.00 4.73
C ASP A 47 -2.42 -3.29 3.38
N VAL A 48 -3.55 -3.25 2.70
CA VAL A 48 -3.78 -2.40 1.52
C VAL A 48 -4.15 -1.01 2.01
N LEU A 49 -3.18 -0.10 1.94
CA LEU A 49 -3.30 1.28 2.39
C LEU A 49 -3.69 2.18 1.20
N LEU A 50 -4.80 2.88 1.35
CA LEU A 50 -5.22 3.95 0.47
C LEU A 50 -4.87 5.31 1.09
N THR A 51 -4.32 6.22 0.29
CA THR A 51 -3.90 7.54 0.75
C THR A 51 -4.49 8.64 -0.13
N GLY A 52 -5.19 9.59 0.49
CA GLY A 52 -5.63 10.82 -0.16
C GLY A 52 -6.77 10.64 -1.18
N ILE A 53 -7.65 9.64 -1.01
CA ILE A 53 -8.81 9.46 -1.89
C ILE A 53 -9.91 10.48 -1.57
N THR A 54 -10.71 10.82 -2.57
CA THR A 54 -11.94 11.60 -2.39
C THR A 54 -13.14 10.78 -2.87
N ASP A 55 -14.20 10.77 -2.07
CA ASP A 55 -15.50 10.15 -2.36
C ASP A 55 -15.47 8.65 -2.72
N LEU A 56 -14.61 7.84 -2.09
CA LEU A 56 -14.57 6.40 -2.36
C LEU A 56 -15.88 5.72 -1.94
N TYR A 57 -16.56 5.08 -2.88
CA TYR A 57 -17.78 4.34 -2.63
C TYR A 57 -17.60 2.83 -2.77
N GLY A 58 -16.79 2.41 -3.73
CA GLY A 58 -16.47 0.99 -3.97
C GLY A 58 -15.06 0.80 -4.49
N TYR A 59 -14.49 -0.37 -4.22
CA TYR A 59 -13.19 -0.78 -4.73
C TYR A 59 -13.19 -2.27 -5.10
N GLN A 60 -12.36 -2.62 -6.07
CA GLN A 60 -12.02 -3.97 -6.46
C GLN A 60 -10.55 -4.03 -6.83
N PHE A 61 -9.87 -5.12 -6.48
CA PHE A 61 -8.56 -5.46 -7.00
C PHE A 61 -8.27 -6.95 -6.86
N SER A 62 -7.23 -7.40 -7.52
CA SER A 62 -6.61 -8.71 -7.32
C SER A 62 -5.19 -8.53 -6.77
N LEU A 63 -4.75 -9.48 -5.95
CA LEU A 63 -3.41 -9.51 -5.37
C LEU A 63 -2.63 -10.71 -5.89
N THR A 64 -1.41 -10.48 -6.36
CA THR A 64 -0.46 -11.55 -6.67
C THR A 64 0.67 -11.61 -5.64
N PHE A 65 1.09 -12.82 -5.28
CA PHE A 65 2.15 -13.12 -4.32
C PHE A 65 2.86 -14.44 -4.69
N ASN A 66 4.00 -14.73 -4.06
CA ASN A 66 4.73 -15.98 -4.27
C ASN A 66 4.30 -17.05 -3.25
N PRO A 67 3.53 -18.08 -3.66
CA PRO A 67 3.00 -19.11 -2.75
C PRO A 67 4.08 -20.06 -2.22
N ALA A 68 5.29 -20.05 -2.81
CA ALA A 68 6.42 -20.82 -2.28
C ALA A 68 7.10 -20.13 -1.08
N VAL A 69 6.91 -18.81 -0.93
CA VAL A 69 7.50 -18.00 0.14
C VAL A 69 6.50 -17.79 1.27
N VAL A 70 5.24 -17.50 0.94
CA VAL A 70 4.17 -17.26 1.90
C VAL A 70 2.88 -17.99 1.57
N GLN A 71 2.11 -18.33 2.60
CA GLN A 71 0.79 -18.91 2.48
C GLN A 71 -0.25 -17.95 3.04
N LEU A 72 -1.24 -17.59 2.23
CA LEU A 72 -2.40 -16.81 2.66
C LEU A 72 -3.22 -17.61 3.68
N THR A 73 -3.62 -16.95 4.77
CA THR A 73 -4.44 -17.56 5.82
C THR A 73 -5.83 -16.93 5.93
N SER A 74 -5.93 -15.62 5.74
CA SER A 74 -7.23 -14.93 5.72
C SER A 74 -7.13 -13.58 5.02
N VAL A 75 -8.28 -13.11 4.55
CA VAL A 75 -8.47 -11.77 4.02
C VAL A 75 -9.64 -11.14 4.78
N THR A 76 -9.44 -9.93 5.28
CA THR A 76 -10.44 -9.23 6.10
C THR A 76 -10.59 -7.79 5.65
N GLN A 77 -11.82 -7.29 5.71
CA GLN A 77 -12.12 -5.89 5.40
C GLN A 77 -11.38 -4.95 6.36
N GLY A 78 -10.82 -3.87 5.80
CA GLY A 78 -10.23 -2.78 6.56
C GLY A 78 -11.27 -1.76 7.03
N ALA A 79 -10.89 -0.95 8.01
CA ALA A 79 -11.83 -0.03 8.67
C ALA A 79 -12.24 1.17 7.82
N PHE A 80 -11.53 1.49 6.74
CA PHE A 80 -11.73 2.75 6.01
C PHE A 80 -13.16 2.93 5.50
N LEU A 81 -13.67 1.96 4.73
CA LEU A 81 -15.00 2.05 4.14
C LEU A 81 -16.13 1.90 5.17
N LEU A 82 -15.86 1.21 6.29
CA LEU A 82 -16.80 1.07 7.41
C LEU A 82 -17.13 2.42 8.08
N THR A 83 -16.30 3.44 7.89
CA THR A 83 -16.60 4.79 8.40
C THR A 83 -17.73 5.49 7.64
N GLY A 84 -18.03 5.06 6.41
CA GLY A 84 -19.10 5.62 5.58
C GLY A 84 -20.48 4.97 5.82
N GLY A 85 -20.52 3.81 6.48
CA GLY A 85 -21.77 3.11 6.78
C GLY A 85 -21.68 1.60 6.60
N ALA A 86 -22.83 0.97 6.34
CA ALA A 86 -22.89 -0.46 6.04
C ALA A 86 -22.17 -0.78 4.73
N THR A 87 -21.44 -1.88 4.70
CA THR A 87 -20.66 -2.29 3.52
C THR A 87 -21.01 -3.72 3.11
N PHE A 88 -20.85 -3.99 1.82
CA PHE A 88 -20.79 -5.33 1.26
C PHE A 88 -19.34 -5.63 0.89
N PHE A 89 -18.78 -6.71 1.42
CA PHE A 89 -17.38 -7.08 1.26
C PHE A 89 -17.27 -8.55 0.87
N ASP A 90 -16.34 -8.83 -0.03
CA ASP A 90 -15.98 -10.18 -0.47
C ASP A 90 -14.46 -10.33 -0.40
N ASP A 91 -14.03 -11.46 0.16
CA ASP A 91 -12.64 -11.77 0.46
C ASP A 91 -11.87 -12.33 -0.76
N GLY A 92 -12.56 -12.48 -1.89
CA GLY A 92 -12.02 -12.89 -3.18
C GLY A 92 -11.88 -14.41 -3.32
N THR A 93 -11.28 -14.84 -4.43
CA THR A 93 -11.11 -16.26 -4.76
C THR A 93 -9.64 -16.63 -4.93
N THR A 94 -9.26 -17.82 -4.45
CA THR A 94 -7.87 -18.30 -4.46
C THR A 94 -7.69 -19.53 -5.35
N THR A 95 -8.40 -19.60 -6.48
CA THR A 95 -8.37 -20.76 -7.39
C THR A 95 -7.01 -20.93 -8.07
N VAL A 96 -6.27 -19.83 -8.26
CA VAL A 96 -4.92 -19.84 -8.83
C VAL A 96 -3.89 -19.67 -7.70
N PRO A 97 -2.92 -20.59 -7.54
CA PRO A 97 -1.88 -20.44 -6.53
C PRO A 97 -1.12 -19.12 -6.68
N GLY A 98 -0.95 -18.41 -5.56
CA GLY A 98 -0.26 -17.11 -5.57
C GLY A 98 -1.11 -15.94 -6.04
N THR A 99 -2.42 -16.12 -6.26
CA THR A 99 -3.33 -15.03 -6.62
C THR A 99 -4.58 -15.06 -5.75
N VAL A 100 -4.99 -13.88 -5.27
CA VAL A 100 -6.33 -13.64 -4.73
C VAL A 100 -7.05 -12.75 -5.73
N SER A 101 -8.07 -13.28 -6.38
CA SER A 101 -8.79 -12.58 -7.44
C SER A 101 -10.07 -11.94 -6.90
N LEU A 102 -10.39 -10.75 -7.39
CA LEU A 102 -11.67 -10.07 -7.17
C LEU A 102 -12.00 -9.80 -5.68
N VAL A 103 -11.02 -9.32 -4.92
CA VAL A 103 -11.29 -8.77 -3.59
C VAL A 103 -12.03 -7.44 -3.78
N PHE A 104 -13.18 -7.27 -3.16
CA PHE A 104 -13.96 -6.04 -3.31
C PHE A 104 -14.68 -5.62 -2.05
N GLY A 105 -14.98 -4.32 -1.96
CA GLY A 105 -15.79 -3.73 -0.91
C GLY A 105 -16.54 -2.52 -1.43
N ALA A 106 -17.81 -2.38 -1.06
CA ALA A 106 -18.65 -1.23 -1.44
C ALA A 106 -19.58 -0.81 -0.31
N LEU A 107 -19.92 0.48 -0.27
CA LEU A 107 -20.98 1.02 0.59
C LEU A 107 -22.36 0.55 0.11
N VAL A 108 -23.28 0.40 1.06
CA VAL A 108 -24.66 -0.02 0.80
C VAL A 108 -25.62 1.12 1.09
N GLY A 109 -26.42 1.49 0.07
CA GLY A 109 -27.48 2.49 0.17
C GLY A 109 -27.06 3.87 -0.34
N PRO A 110 -27.99 4.84 -0.35
CA PRO A 110 -27.74 6.18 -0.88
C PRO A 110 -26.95 7.04 0.12
N VAL A 111 -25.70 6.64 0.37
CA VAL A 111 -24.77 7.33 1.27
C VAL A 111 -23.63 7.96 0.47
N PRO A 112 -23.04 9.07 0.93
CA PRO A 112 -21.85 9.64 0.28
C PRO A 112 -20.65 8.69 0.41
N GLY A 113 -19.67 8.83 -0.49
CA GLY A 113 -18.41 8.10 -0.40
C GLY A 113 -17.51 8.62 0.73
N VAL A 114 -16.49 7.84 1.06
CA VAL A 114 -15.52 8.15 2.12
C VAL A 114 -14.28 8.81 1.51
N SER A 115 -13.86 9.93 2.11
CA SER A 115 -12.63 10.64 1.71
C SER A 115 -11.56 10.52 2.79
N GLY A 116 -10.29 10.51 2.40
CA GLY A 116 -9.14 10.49 3.29
C GLY A 116 -8.17 9.34 3.01
N SER A 117 -7.60 8.79 4.08
CA SER A 117 -6.63 7.70 4.01
C SER A 117 -6.99 6.61 5.01
N GLY A 118 -6.70 5.36 4.67
CA GLY A 118 -6.96 4.24 5.56
C GLY A 118 -6.75 2.88 4.91
N ILE A 119 -6.96 1.84 5.72
CA ILE A 119 -6.80 0.45 5.28
C ILE A 119 -8.10 -0.02 4.63
N LEU A 120 -8.02 -0.50 3.39
CA LEU A 120 -9.13 -1.09 2.66
C LEU A 120 -9.29 -2.57 2.98
N THR A 121 -8.19 -3.30 3.03
CA THR A 121 -8.19 -4.76 3.21
C THR A 121 -6.90 -5.18 3.89
N ARG A 122 -6.99 -6.19 4.75
CA ARG A 122 -5.85 -6.83 5.39
C ARG A 122 -5.76 -8.28 4.93
N PHE A 123 -4.60 -8.66 4.41
CA PHE A 123 -4.24 -10.04 4.11
C PHE A 123 -3.34 -10.56 5.23
N ASN A 124 -3.64 -11.75 5.74
CA ASN A 124 -2.76 -12.43 6.69
C ASN A 124 -2.05 -13.57 5.98
N PHE A 125 -0.74 -13.68 6.21
CA PHE A 125 0.12 -14.68 5.63
C PHE A 125 0.90 -15.44 6.71
N ASN A 126 1.19 -16.70 6.46
CA ASN A 126 2.25 -17.45 7.14
C ASN A 126 3.52 -17.38 6.31
N ALA A 127 4.64 -17.03 6.94
CA ALA A 127 5.96 -17.04 6.32
C ALA A 127 6.52 -18.48 6.29
N ILE A 128 6.58 -19.10 5.11
CA ILE A 128 6.95 -20.52 4.98
C ILE A 128 8.44 -20.69 4.69
N THR A 129 8.93 -19.95 3.70
CA THR A 129 10.29 -20.12 3.16
C THR A 129 10.99 -18.78 3.13
N VAL A 130 12.28 -18.76 3.44
CA VAL A 130 13.14 -17.58 3.29
C VAL A 130 13.16 -17.17 1.82
N GLY A 131 12.97 -15.87 1.56
CA GLY A 131 12.90 -15.34 0.21
C GLY A 131 12.10 -14.06 0.14
N ASN A 132 11.82 -13.62 -1.09
CA ASN A 132 11.05 -12.41 -1.34
C ASN A 132 9.79 -12.76 -2.13
N SER A 133 8.65 -12.27 -1.66
CA SER A 133 7.37 -12.34 -2.36
C SER A 133 7.01 -10.95 -2.85
N ALA A 134 7.07 -10.71 -4.16
CA ALA A 134 6.53 -9.49 -4.74
C ALA A 134 5.02 -9.42 -4.49
N LEU A 135 4.53 -8.22 -4.16
CA LEU A 135 3.13 -7.93 -3.96
C LEU A 135 2.71 -6.93 -5.03
N ASN A 136 1.90 -7.39 -5.98
CA ASN A 136 1.42 -6.55 -7.07
C ASN A 136 -0.10 -6.58 -7.13
N PHE A 137 -0.67 -5.41 -7.40
CA PHE A 137 -2.08 -5.27 -7.74
C PHE A 137 -2.31 -5.63 -9.21
N SER A 138 -3.48 -6.22 -9.50
CA SER A 138 -4.06 -6.28 -10.85
C SER A 138 -5.57 -6.00 -10.78
N ASP A 139 -6.19 -5.75 -11.93
CA ASP A 139 -7.65 -5.58 -12.06
C ASP A 139 -8.25 -4.54 -11.09
N VAL A 140 -7.52 -3.43 -10.91
CA VAL A 140 -7.86 -2.38 -9.94
C VAL A 140 -8.95 -1.48 -10.50
N LEU A 141 -10.03 -1.32 -9.74
CA LEU A 141 -11.12 -0.39 -10.02
C LEU A 141 -11.56 0.27 -8.71
N LEU A 142 -11.55 1.59 -8.67
CA LEU A 142 -12.13 2.37 -7.57
C LEU A 142 -13.25 3.22 -8.15
N LEU A 143 -14.37 3.31 -7.44
CA LEU A 143 -15.57 4.04 -7.86
C LEU A 143 -15.96 5.08 -6.83
N ASP A 144 -16.42 6.23 -7.32
CA ASP A 144 -17.02 7.28 -6.51
C ASP A 144 -18.50 6.99 -6.20
N SER A 145 -19.16 7.86 -5.42
CA SER A 145 -20.57 7.68 -5.05
C SER A 145 -21.55 7.83 -6.22
N ASN A 146 -21.10 8.40 -7.34
CA ASN A 146 -21.82 8.49 -8.61
C ASN A 146 -21.49 7.33 -9.56
N LEU A 147 -20.72 6.33 -9.10
CA LEU A 147 -20.23 5.21 -9.88
C LEU A 147 -19.28 5.60 -11.02
N GLY A 148 -18.60 6.75 -10.88
CA GLY A 148 -17.51 7.19 -11.75
C GLY A 148 -16.16 6.63 -11.30
N ASP A 149 -15.27 6.38 -12.26
CA ASP A 149 -13.93 5.85 -11.98
C ASP A 149 -13.05 6.86 -11.24
N LEU A 150 -12.39 6.40 -10.18
CA LEU A 150 -11.40 7.18 -9.43
C LEU A 150 -9.97 6.77 -9.82
N PRO A 151 -9.14 7.70 -10.35
CA PRO A 151 -7.78 7.39 -10.71
C PRO A 151 -6.91 7.15 -9.46
N VAL A 152 -6.07 6.12 -9.52
CA VAL A 152 -5.18 5.73 -8.43
C VAL A 152 -3.80 5.35 -8.96
N THR A 153 -2.76 5.74 -8.22
CA THR A 153 -1.38 5.33 -8.47
C THR A 153 -1.06 4.10 -7.64
N LEU A 154 -0.60 3.03 -8.30
CA LEU A 154 -0.29 1.76 -7.64
C LEU A 154 1.16 1.75 -7.15
N GLN A 155 1.33 1.52 -5.86
CA GLN A 155 2.62 1.36 -5.20
C GLN A 155 2.84 -0.13 -4.89
N ASN A 156 3.60 -0.80 -5.76
CA ASN A 156 3.98 -2.18 -5.54
C ASN A 156 4.96 -2.29 -4.37
N SER A 157 4.95 -3.43 -3.71
CA SER A 157 5.82 -3.71 -2.57
C SER A 157 6.34 -5.14 -2.61
N ALA A 158 7.16 -5.49 -1.64
CA ALA A 158 7.58 -6.87 -1.48
C ALA A 158 7.60 -7.25 0.00
N LEU A 159 7.23 -8.51 0.26
CA LEU A 159 7.32 -9.13 1.56
C LEU A 159 8.57 -10.02 1.58
N ALA A 160 9.53 -9.64 2.41
CA ALA A 160 10.77 -10.38 2.63
C ALA A 160 10.62 -11.29 3.85
N VAL A 161 10.92 -12.58 3.70
CA VAL A 161 10.99 -13.56 4.77
C VAL A 161 12.45 -13.89 5.04
N VAL A 162 12.88 -13.74 6.29
CA VAL A 162 14.25 -13.99 6.75
C VAL A 162 14.27 -15.06 7.85
N VAL A 163 15.44 -15.65 8.08
CA VAL A 163 15.65 -16.59 9.18
C VAL A 163 15.65 -15.80 10.50
N PRO A 164 15.06 -16.33 11.59
CA PRO A 164 15.24 -15.74 12.91
C PRO A 164 16.75 -15.62 13.24
N GLU A 165 17.18 -14.51 13.84
CA GLU A 165 18.59 -14.38 14.25
C GLU A 165 19.01 -15.60 15.09
N PRO A 166 20.08 -16.32 14.72
CA PRO A 166 20.41 -17.57 15.38
C PRO A 166 20.74 -17.32 16.85
N THR A 167 20.25 -18.19 17.74
CA THR A 167 20.73 -18.33 19.13
C THR A 167 22.25 -18.48 19.23
N SER A 168 22.93 -18.75 18.11
CA SER A 168 24.38 -18.68 17.95
C SER A 168 25.00 -17.33 18.38
N MET A 169 24.32 -16.19 18.20
CA MET A 169 24.85 -14.90 18.68
C MET A 169 24.86 -14.82 20.21
N LEU A 170 23.81 -15.35 20.87
CA LEU A 170 23.78 -15.49 22.32
C LEU A 170 24.87 -16.46 22.81
N LEU A 171 25.04 -17.61 22.15
CA LEU A 171 26.11 -18.56 22.45
C LEU A 171 27.50 -17.95 22.27
N PHE A 172 27.71 -17.15 21.23
CA PHE A 172 28.96 -16.44 21.01
C PHE A 172 29.23 -15.40 22.10
N GLY A 173 28.21 -14.62 22.47
CA GLY A 173 28.29 -13.65 23.56
C GLY A 173 28.58 -14.31 24.92
N LEU A 174 27.89 -15.42 25.23
CA LEU A 174 28.13 -16.20 26.44
C LEU A 174 29.52 -16.85 26.44
N GLY A 175 29.98 -17.34 25.28
CA GLY A 175 31.33 -17.88 25.11
C GLY A 175 32.41 -16.84 25.40
N LEU A 176 32.30 -15.63 24.82
CA LEU A 176 33.20 -14.51 25.08
C LEU A 176 33.17 -14.08 26.56
N ALA A 177 31.99 -13.99 27.16
CA ALA A 177 31.83 -13.66 28.57
C ALA A 177 32.49 -14.72 29.47
N GLY A 178 32.32 -16.01 29.15
CA GLY A 178 32.97 -17.12 29.84
C GLY A 178 34.50 -17.04 29.77
N VAL A 179 35.07 -16.81 28.58
CA VAL A 179 36.53 -16.70 28.38
C VAL A 179 37.11 -15.51 29.15
N THR A 180 36.44 -14.35 29.14
CA THR A 180 36.89 -13.18 29.91
C THR A 180 36.81 -13.42 31.43
N ALA A 181 35.79 -14.13 31.90
CA ALA A 181 35.66 -14.51 33.31
C ALA A 181 36.75 -15.49 33.75
N MET A 182 37.09 -16.48 32.90
CA MET A 182 38.19 -17.42 33.14
C MET A 182 39.55 -16.70 33.18
N ARG A 183 39.80 -15.77 32.25
CA ARG A 183 41.05 -14.99 32.21
C ARG A 183 41.23 -14.10 33.43
N ARG A 184 40.15 -13.53 33.99
CA ARG A 184 40.20 -12.74 35.23
C ARG A 184 40.50 -13.59 36.48
N ARG A 185 40.15 -14.87 36.46
CA ARG A 185 40.43 -15.80 37.58
C ARG A 185 41.87 -16.31 37.58
N SER A 186 42.55 -16.38 36.44
CA SER A 186 43.92 -16.92 36.36
C SER A 186 45.03 -15.90 36.68
N THR A 187 44.71 -14.62 36.85
CA THR A 187 45.67 -13.55 37.19
C THR A 187 45.62 -13.13 38.67
N ARG A 188 44.99 -13.94 39.52
CA ARG A 188 45.04 -13.86 40.99
C ARG A 188 45.68 -15.13 41.52
#